data_AF-A0A084SMI0-F1
#
_entry.id   AF-A0A084SMI0-F1
#
_cell.length_a   1.000
_cell.length_b   1.000
_cell.length_c   1.000
_cell.angle_alpha   90.00
_cell.angle_beta   90.00
_cell.angle_gamma   90.00
#
_symmetry.space_group_name_H-M   'P 1'
#
loop_
_entity.id
_entity.type
_entity.pdbx_description
1 polymer ?
#
loop_
_entity_poly.entity_id
_entity_poly.type
_entity_poly.pdbx_seq_one_letter_code
_entity_poly.pdbx_strand_id
1 'polypeptide(L)' 'MSDVRDPRVQEALRQACDELGLPLTYRGCVHPLLRDPEGEWPQCCGGGCYPCAQTLVDVAVRTLELLGTPRTSPL' A
#
# COMPACT_ATOMS: atom_id res chain seq x y z
N MET A 1 5.11 7.05 -12.08
CA MET A 1 4.24 5.88 -11.90
C MET A 1 5.13 4.67 -11.67
N SER A 2 5.29 4.23 -10.41
CA SER A 2 6.14 3.08 -10.08
C SER A 2 5.55 1.81 -10.69
N ASP A 3 6.34 1.07 -11.47
CA ASP A 3 5.90 -0.22 -12.00
C ASP A 3 5.86 -1.20 -10.83
N VAL A 4 4.66 -1.69 -10.50
CA VAL A 4 4.48 -2.63 -9.38
C VAL A 4 5.24 -3.94 -9.61
N ARG A 5 5.59 -4.30 -10.84
CA ARG A 5 6.42 -5.46 -11.16
C ARG A 5 7.91 -5.21 -10.92
N ASP A 6 8.32 -3.97 -10.65
CA ASP A 6 9.71 -3.68 -10.29
C ASP A 6 10.10 -4.48 -9.04
N PRO A 7 11.20 -5.23 -9.07
CA PRO A 7 11.62 -6.05 -7.93
C PRO A 7 11.85 -5.23 -6.66
N ARG A 8 12.25 -3.97 -6.76
CA ARG A 8 12.39 -3.06 -5.61
C ARG A 8 11.03 -2.73 -4.99
N VAL A 9 10.02 -2.51 -5.83
CA VAL A 9 8.64 -2.26 -5.37
C VAL A 9 8.06 -3.51 -4.74
N GLN A 10 8.28 -4.68 -5.34
CA GLN A 10 7.84 -5.97 -4.77
C GLN A 10 8.50 -6.26 -3.41
N GLU A 11 9.79 -5.96 -3.26
CA GLU A 11 10.50 -6.16 -2.01
C GLU A 11 10.05 -5.18 -0.92
N ALA A 12 9.91 -3.89 -1.26
CA ALA A 12 9.37 -2.88 -0.35
C ALA A 12 7.94 -3.22 0.09
N LEU A 13 7.10 -3.69 -0.84
CA LEU A 13 5.73 -4.12 -0.55
C LEU A 13 5.71 -5.35 0.36
N ARG A 14 6.58 -6.33 0.12
CA ARG A 14 6.72 -7.51 0.98
C ARG A 14 7.10 -7.10 2.40
N GLN A 15 8.09 -6.23 2.54
CA GLN A 15 8.51 -5.71 3.83
C GLN A 15 7.38 -4.95 4.54
N ALA A 16 6.67 -4.06 3.84
CA ALA A 16 5.55 -3.32 4.42
C ALA A 16 4.39 -4.24 4.86
N CYS A 17 4.09 -5.29 4.07
CA CYS A 17 3.12 -6.32 4.44
C CYS A 17 3.53 -7.07 5.71
N ASP A 18 4.80 -7.47 5.83
CA ASP A 18 5.31 -8.15 7.01
C ASP A 18 5.30 -7.24 8.26
N GLU A 19 5.66 -5.96 8.12
CA GLU A 19 5.65 -4.96 9.20
C GLU A 19 4.24 -4.67 9.73
N LEU A 20 3.23 -4.62 8.85
CA LEU A 20 1.85 -4.26 9.19
C LEU A 20 0.93 -5.48 9.34
N GLY A 21 1.47 -6.69 9.18
CA GLY A 21 0.73 -7.94 9.31
C GLY A 21 -0.32 -8.18 8.23
N LEU A 22 -0.18 -7.56 7.04
CA LEU A 22 -1.06 -7.83 5.90
C LEU A 22 -0.60 -9.12 5.20
N PRO A 23 -1.47 -10.14 5.07
CA PRO A 23 -1.10 -11.34 4.32
C PRO A 23 -0.74 -11.01 2.87
N LEU A 24 0.36 -11.58 2.38
CA LEU A 24 0.85 -11.38 1.00
C LEU A 24 -0.18 -11.75 -0.09
N THR A 25 -1.19 -12.57 0.24
CA THR A 25 -2.32 -12.85 -0.66
C THR A 25 -3.12 -11.60 -1.03
N TYR A 26 -3.14 -10.59 -0.16
CA TYR A 26 -3.83 -9.30 -0.38
C TYR A 26 -2.95 -8.23 -1.02
N ARG A 27 -1.68 -8.51 -1.34
CA ARG A 27 -0.77 -7.53 -1.96
C ARG A 27 -1.35 -6.94 -3.26
N GLY A 28 -2.11 -7.73 -4.01
CA GLY A 28 -2.77 -7.29 -5.24
C GLY A 28 -3.77 -6.14 -5.03
N CYS A 29 -4.34 -6.01 -3.83
CA CYS A 29 -5.22 -4.90 -3.45
C CYS A 29 -4.45 -3.58 -3.27
N VAL A 30 -3.15 -3.65 -2.98
CA VAL A 30 -2.27 -2.48 -2.76
C VAL A 30 -1.69 -1.97 -4.09
N HIS A 31 -1.59 -2.83 -5.12
CA HIS A 31 -1.01 -2.48 -6.42
C HIS A 31 -1.60 -1.22 -7.07
N PRO A 32 -2.93 -0.98 -7.06
CA PRO A 32 -3.51 0.24 -7.61
C PRO A 32 -3.04 1.50 -6.88
N LEU A 33 -2.90 1.43 -5.55
CA LEU A 33 -2.46 2.55 -4.70
C LEU A 33 -1.01 2.95 -4.97
N LEU A 34 -0.16 1.97 -5.29
CA LEU A 34 1.24 2.22 -5.67
C LEU A 34 1.40 2.75 -7.10
N ARG A 35 0.48 2.37 -7.99
CA ARG A 35 0.48 2.86 -9.38
C ARG A 35 0.09 4.33 -9.45
N ASP A 36 -0.89 4.72 -8.64
CA ASP A 36 -1.37 6.09 -8.51
C ASP A 36 -1.26 6.58 -7.04
N PRO A 37 -0.04 6.96 -6.61
CA PRO A 37 0.22 7.33 -5.23
C PRO A 37 -0.37 8.68 -4.84
N GLU A 38 -0.87 9.49 -5.78
CA GLU A 38 -1.54 10.78 -5.51
C GLU A 38 -3.06 10.73 -5.74
N GLY A 39 -3.58 9.61 -6.26
CA GLY A 39 -5.01 9.41 -6.50
C GLY A 39 -5.84 9.28 -5.22
N GLU A 40 -7.15 9.07 -5.41
CA GLU A 40 -8.09 8.82 -4.32
C GLU A 40 -7.88 7.42 -3.73
N TRP A 41 -7.65 7.38 -2.42
CA TRP A 41 -7.42 6.15 -1.67
C TRP A 41 -8.67 5.79 -0.86
N PRO A 42 -8.95 4.47 -0.70
CA PRO A 42 -10.14 4.05 0.03
C PRO A 42 -9.99 4.36 1.52
N GLN A 43 -10.96 5.07 2.07
CA GLN A 43 -11.00 5.38 3.49
C GLN A 43 -11.59 4.20 4.29
N CYS A 44 -11.19 4.09 5.55
CA CYS A 44 -11.75 3.11 6.46
C CYS A 44 -13.25 3.37 6.68
N CYS A 45 -14.10 2.39 6.37
CA CYS A 45 -15.55 2.51 6.58
C CYS A 45 -15.99 2.28 8.04
N GLY A 46 -15.07 1.99 8.96
CA GLY A 46 -15.36 1.71 10.38
C GLY A 46 -16.12 0.40 10.64
N GLY A 47 -16.41 -0.40 9.60
CA GLY A 47 -17.24 -1.60 9.68
C GLY A 47 -16.52 -2.91 10.05
N GLY A 48 -15.23 -2.87 10.38
CA GLY A 48 -14.45 -4.08 10.71
C GLY A 48 -14.23 -5.03 9.54
N CYS A 49 -14.19 -4.52 8.30
CA CYS A 49 -13.92 -5.33 7.11
C CYS A 49 -12.50 -5.92 7.15
N TYR A 50 -12.36 -7.15 6.64
CA TYR A 50 -11.05 -7.80 6.47
C TYR A 50 -10.83 -8.19 4.99
N PRO A 51 -9.74 -7.70 4.36
CA PRO A 51 -8.73 -6.78 4.90
C PRO A 51 -9.29 -5.36 5.06
N CYS A 52 -8.87 -4.67 6.13
CA CYS A 52 -9.29 -3.30 6.38
C CYS A 52 -8.70 -2.37 5.30
N ALA A 53 -9.51 -1.47 4.76
CA ALA A 53 -9.03 -0.47 3.80
C ALA A 53 -7.89 0.37 4.38
N GLN A 54 -7.94 0.68 5.68
CA GLN A 54 -6.85 1.37 6.38
C GLN A 54 -5.54 0.59 6.30
N THR A 55 -5.55 -0.72 6.57
CA THR A 55 -4.34 -1.55 6.50
C THR A 55 -3.76 -1.57 5.08
N LEU A 56 -4.61 -1.61 4.04
CA LEU A 56 -4.13 -1.53 2.65
C LEU A 56 -3.47 -0.18 2.36
N VAL A 57 -4.06 0.91 2.86
CA VAL A 57 -3.52 2.27 2.78
C VAL A 57 -2.20 2.40 3.53
N ASP A 58 -2.13 1.92 4.77
CA ASP A 58 -0.92 1.97 5.59
C ASP A 58 0.23 1.20 4.93
N VAL A 59 -0.06 0.02 4.34
CA VAL A 59 0.92 -0.76 3.57
C VAL A 59 1.37 0.01 2.33
N ALA A 60 0.45 0.69 1.62
CA ALA A 60 0.81 1.52 0.48
C ALA A 60 1.71 2.69 0.87
N VAL A 61 1.36 3.45 1.91
CA VAL A 61 2.20 4.55 2.44
C VAL A 61 3.57 4.02 2.80
N ARG A 62 3.62 2.94 3.58
CA ARG A 62 4.89 2.38 4.06
C ARG A 62 5.78 1.90 2.92
N THR A 63 5.18 1.28 1.91
CA THR A 63 5.91 0.88 0.69
C THR A 63 6.51 2.10 -0.02
N LEU A 64 5.77 3.19 -0.14
CA LEU A 64 6.23 4.43 -0.76
C LEU A 64 7.34 5.12 0.04
N GLU A 65 7.28 5.09 1.37
CA GLU A 65 8.35 5.55 2.25
C GLU A 65 9.65 4.75 2.04
N LEU A 66 9.55 3.41 2.00
CA LEU A 66 10.69 2.52 1.76
C LEU A 66 11.33 2.74 0.38
N LEU A 67 10.54 3.15 -0.61
CA LEU A 67 11.00 3.51 -1.95
C LEU A 67 11.59 4.93 -2.05
N GLY A 68 11.50 5.72 -0.98
CA GLY A 68 11.98 7.12 -0.96
C GLY A 68 11.08 8.07 -1.76
N THR A 69 9.85 7.67 -2.05
CA THR A 69 8.85 8.48 -2.77
C THR A 69 7.58 8.62 -1.92
N PRO A 70 7.66 9.26 -0.74
CA PRO A 70 6.50 9.37 0.15
C PRO A 70 5.34 10.07 -0.54
N ARG A 71 4.10 9.65 -0.23
CA ARG A 71 2.90 10.32 -0.71
C ARG A 71 2.85 11.74 -0.12
N THR A 72 2.62 12.73 -0.98
CA THR A 72 2.48 14.14 -0.59
C THR A 72 1.02 14.55 -0.40
N SER A 73 0.09 13.91 -1.10
CA SER A 73 -1.35 14.17 -1.00
C SER A 73 -1.93 13.70 0.34
N PRO A 74 -2.89 14.44 0.93
CA PRO A 74 -3.58 14.00 2.14
C PRO A 74 -4.29 12.65 1.94
N LEU A 75 -4.35 11.86 3.02
CA LEU A 75 -5.00 10.55 3.08
C LEU A 75 -6.50 10.65 3.32
#